data_AF-A0A7L5BWE8-F1
#
_entry.id   AF-A0A7L5BWE8-F1
#
_cell.length_a   1.000
_cell.length_b   1.000
_cell.length_c   1.000
_cell.angle_alpha   90.00
_cell.angle_beta   90.00
_cell.angle_gamma   90.00
#
_symmetry.space_group_name_H-M   'P 1'
#
loop_
_entity.id
_entity.type
_entity.pdbx_description
1 polymer ?
#
loop_
_entity_poly.entity_id
_entity_poly.type
_entity_poly.pdbx_seq_one_letter_code
_entity_poly.pdbx_strand_id
1 'polypeptide(L)'
;MAVDSLRAGAIGFPEKPHDGSKLLTRIGAAMRAVSVAGPEQLFFRRRFDGLTPCEMGVIVEAVAGHSCKAAAHRLGRGAKTVQNHWAL
;
A
#
# COMPACT_ATOMS: atom_id res chain seq x y z
N MET A 1 -15.86 -9.81 -19.91
CA MET A 1 -15.41 -10.98 -19.14
C MET A 1 -13.90 -11.02 -18.91
N ALA A 2 -13.02 -10.97 -19.92
CA ALA A 2 -11.57 -10.85 -19.68
C ALA A 2 -11.12 -9.45 -19.25
N VAL A 3 -11.67 -8.43 -19.91
CA VAL A 3 -11.34 -7.02 -19.69
C VAL A 3 -11.78 -6.54 -18.30
N ASP A 4 -12.94 -7.02 -17.83
CA ASP A 4 -13.46 -6.68 -16.50
C ASP A 4 -12.60 -7.29 -15.39
N SER A 5 -12.11 -8.52 -15.59
CA SER A 5 -11.17 -9.17 -14.66
C SER A 5 -9.83 -8.45 -14.58
N LEU A 6 -9.28 -7.99 -15.72
CA LEU A 6 -8.07 -7.17 -15.75
C LEU A 6 -8.29 -5.83 -15.04
N ARG A 7 -9.44 -5.17 -15.28
CA ARG A 7 -9.78 -3.89 -14.65
C ARG A 7 -9.98 -4.03 -13.13
N ALA A 8 -10.39 -5.21 -12.66
CA ALA A 8 -10.55 -5.53 -11.24
C ALA A 8 -9.27 -6.04 -10.56
N GLY A 9 -8.12 -6.09 -11.26
CA GLY A 9 -6.85 -6.53 -10.68
C GLY A 9 -6.69 -8.04 -10.56
N ALA A 10 -7.32 -8.82 -11.45
CA ALA A 10 -7.15 -10.26 -11.46
C ALA A 10 -5.67 -10.65 -11.65
N ILE A 11 -5.16 -11.53 -10.76
CA ILE A 11 -3.78 -12.02 -10.76
C ILE A 11 -3.50 -12.95 -11.97
N GLY A 12 -4.53 -13.41 -12.67
CA GLY A 12 -4.36 -14.14 -13.94
C GLY A 12 -5.67 -14.40 -14.66
N PHE A 13 -5.55 -14.62 -15.98
CA PHE A 13 -6.66 -15.00 -16.86
C PHE A 13 -6.26 -16.25 -17.65
N PRO A 14 -6.68 -17.46 -17.24
CA PRO A 14 -6.38 -18.65 -18.00
C PRO A 14 -7.26 -18.69 -19.27
N GLU A 15 -6.68 -18.98 -20.44
CA GLU A 15 -7.38 -19.22 -21.72
C GLU A 15 -7.61 -20.72 -21.96
N LYS A 16 -8.77 -21.07 -22.52
CA LYS A 16 -9.21 -22.46 -22.73
C LYS A 16 -8.42 -23.09 -23.88
N PRO A 17 -8.19 -24.42 -23.87
CA PRO A 17 -8.56 -25.41 -22.86
C PRO A 17 -7.58 -25.43 -21.68
N HIS A 18 -8.08 -25.48 -20.45
CA HIS A 18 -7.22 -25.47 -19.27
C HIS A 18 -6.83 -26.88 -18.85
N ASP A 19 -5.53 -27.10 -18.71
CA ASP A 19 -4.98 -28.22 -17.95
C ASP A 19 -5.25 -27.97 -16.45
N GLY A 20 -6.03 -28.86 -15.83
CA GLY A 20 -6.46 -28.73 -14.43
C GLY A 20 -5.29 -28.62 -13.46
N SER A 21 -4.16 -29.26 -13.75
CA SER A 21 -2.96 -29.20 -12.91
C SER A 21 -2.31 -27.81 -12.93
N LYS A 22 -2.25 -27.18 -14.10
CA LYS A 22 -1.73 -25.82 -14.29
C LYS A 22 -2.64 -24.77 -13.66
N LEU A 23 -3.95 -24.99 -13.69
CA LEU A 23 -4.91 -24.12 -13.03
C LEU A 23 -4.74 -24.13 -11.51
N LEU A 24 -4.67 -25.32 -10.89
CA LEU A 24 -4.44 -25.46 -9.45
C LEU A 24 -3.10 -24.85 -9.01
N THR A 25 -2.05 -25.01 -9.82
CA THR A 25 -0.74 -24.40 -9.56
C THR A 25 -0.82 -22.87 -9.56
N ARG A 26 -1.53 -22.28 -10.52
CA ARG A 26 -1.74 -20.82 -10.62
C ARG A 26 -2.57 -20.28 -9.45
N ILE A 27 -3.62 -20.99 -9.05
CA ILE A 27 -4.42 -20.65 -7.87
C ILE A 27 -3.55 -20.67 -6.61
N GLY A 28 -2.75 -21.72 -6.42
CA GLY A 28 -1.84 -21.82 -5.29
C GLY A 28 -0.79 -20.71 -5.25
N ALA A 29 -0.26 -20.30 -6.41
CA ALA A 29 0.68 -19.17 -6.49
C ALA A 29 0.01 -17.83 -6.17
N ALA A 30 -1.20 -17.59 -6.68
CA ALA A 30 -1.96 -16.38 -6.39
C ALA A 30 -2.34 -16.29 -4.90
N MET A 31 -2.78 -17.40 -4.30
CA MET A 31 -3.07 -17.47 -2.87
C MET A 31 -1.84 -17.20 -2.01
N ARG A 32 -0.68 -17.74 -2.38
CA ARG A 32 0.58 -17.45 -1.67
C ARG A 32 0.97 -15.98 -1.80
N ALA A 33 0.86 -15.38 -2.98
CA ALA A 33 1.15 -13.96 -3.19
C ALA A 33 0.29 -13.03 -2.32
N VAL A 34 -0.99 -13.37 -2.13
CA VAL A 34 -1.87 -12.66 -1.19
C VAL A 34 -1.52 -12.97 0.27
N SER A 35 -1.16 -14.23 0.57
CA SER A 35 -0.82 -14.69 1.92
C SER A 35 0.52 -14.16 2.44
N VAL A 36 1.44 -13.70 1.58
CA VAL A 36 2.71 -13.09 2.02
C VAL A 36 2.49 -11.73 2.67
N ALA A 37 1.36 -11.06 2.39
CA ALA A 37 0.91 -9.93 3.19
C ALA A 37 0.38 -10.46 4.53
N GLY A 38 1.28 -10.67 5.48
CA GLY A 38 0.94 -11.06 6.84
C GLY A 38 -0.02 -10.04 7.49
N PRO A 39 -0.71 -10.42 8.58
CA PRO A 39 -1.65 -9.54 9.28
C PRO A 39 -1.02 -8.19 9.66
N GLU A 40 0.28 -8.18 9.96
CA GLU A 40 1.06 -6.98 10.24
C GLU A 40 1.18 -6.06 9.02
N GLN A 41 1.49 -6.60 7.84
CA GLN A 41 1.60 -5.81 6.62
C GLN A 41 0.23 -5.24 6.22
N LEU A 42 -0.85 -5.99 6.41
CA LEU A 42 -2.22 -5.53 6.18
C LEU A 42 -2.63 -4.43 7.17
N PHE A 43 -2.22 -4.56 8.43
CA PHE A 43 -2.44 -3.56 9.47
C PHE A 43 -1.76 -2.24 9.13
N PHE A 44 -0.48 -2.27 8.77
CA PHE A 44 0.25 -1.08 8.36
C PHE A 44 -0.33 -0.48 7.08
N ARG A 45 -0.65 -1.30 6.07
CA ARG A 45 -1.28 -0.84 4.83
C ARG A 45 -2.55 -0.04 5.11
N ARG A 46 -3.46 -0.58 5.93
CA ARG A 46 -4.69 0.11 6.34
C ARG A 46 -4.42 1.41 7.09
N ARG A 47 -3.40 1.44 7.94
CA ARG A 47 -3.00 2.67 8.65
C ARG A 47 -2.49 3.72 7.68
N PHE A 48 -1.67 3.35 6.70
CA PHE A 48 -1.16 4.26 5.67
C PHE A 48 -2.26 4.75 4.72
N ASP A 49 -3.19 3.89 4.32
CA ASP A 49 -4.32 4.24 3.43
C ASP A 49 -5.27 5.26 4.07
N GLY A 50 -5.33 5.30 5.41
CA GLY A 50 -6.15 6.25 6.17
C GLY A 50 -5.50 7.62 6.40
N LEU A 51 -4.24 7.82 6.02
CA LEU A 51 -3.54 9.09 6.24
C LEU A 51 -4.03 10.16 5.28
N THR A 52 -4.21 11.37 5.80
CA THR A 52 -4.43 12.55 4.97
C THR A 52 -3.17 12.87 4.14
N PRO A 53 -3.30 13.64 3.04
CA PRO A 53 -2.13 14.09 2.27
C PRO A 53 -1.11 14.87 3.11
N CYS A 54 -1.58 15.55 4.17
CA CYS A 54 -0.72 16.25 5.12
C CYS A 54 0.11 15.26 5.94
N GLU A 55 -0.53 14.28 6.57
CA GLU A 55 0.13 13.28 7.41
C GLU A 55 1.09 12.40 6.62
N MET A 56 0.72 12.01 5.40
CA MET A 56 1.61 11.29 4.50
C MET A 56 2.88 12.10 4.21
N GLY A 57 2.74 13.40 3.91
CA GLY A 57 3.89 14.29 3.71
C GLY A 57 4.79 14.38 4.94
N VAL A 58 4.21 14.46 6.14
CA VAL A 58 4.97 14.49 7.40
C VAL A 58 5.76 13.18 7.61
N ILE A 59 5.13 12.03 7.38
CA ILE A 59 5.79 10.72 7.52
C ILE A 59 6.94 10.54 6.53
N VAL A 60 6.75 10.95 5.26
CA VAL A 60 7.81 10.88 4.25
C VAL A 60 9.06 11.65 4.71
N GLU A 61 8.87 12.86 5.26
CA GLU A 61 9.97 13.68 5.77
C GLU A 61 10.61 13.08 7.04
N ALA A 62 9.81 12.47 7.93
CA ALA A 62 10.31 11.79 9.12
C ALA A 62 11.16 10.55 8.77
N VAL A 63 10.71 9.73 7.82
CA VAL A 63 11.44 8.56 7.31
C VAL A 63 12.72 8.98 6.58
N ALA A 64 12.71 10.15 5.92
CA ALA A 64 13.91 10.74 5.34
C ALA A 64 14.91 11.29 6.38
N GLY A 65 14.58 11.23 7.68
CA GLY A 65 15.46 11.66 8.78
C GLY A 65 15.43 13.17 9.06
N HIS A 66 14.47 13.90 8.50
CA HIS A 66 14.34 15.34 8.76
C HIS A 66 13.69 15.60 10.13
N SER A 67 14.06 16.71 10.75
CA SER A 67 13.39 17.19 11.97
C SER A 67 12.02 17.79 11.65
N CYS A 68 11.13 17.84 12.64
CA CYS A 68 9.82 18.50 12.52
C CYS A 68 9.91 19.94 11.97
N LYS A 69 10.95 20.70 12.37
CA LYS A 69 11.18 22.07 11.88
C LYS A 69 11.57 22.07 10.40
N ALA A 70 12.44 21.16 9.98
CA ALA A 70 12.84 21.01 8.58
C ALA A 70 11.67 20.55 7.70
N ALA A 71 10.87 19.59 8.17
CA ALA A 71 9.68 19.12 7.46
C ALA A 71 8.63 20.23 7.32
N ALA A 72 8.39 21.04 8.35
CA ALA A 72 7.47 22.18 8.27
C ALA A 72 7.88 23.17 7.18
N HIS A 73 9.17 23.48 7.10
CA HIS A 73 9.72 24.33 6.05
C HIS A 73 9.56 23.69 4.66
N ARG A 74 9.88 22.41 4.51
CA ARG A 74 9.81 21.69 3.22
C ARG A 74 8.38 21.49 2.72
N LEU A 75 7.43 21.26 3.63
CA LEU A 75 6.01 21.10 3.31
C LEU A 75 5.28 22.45 3.16
N GLY A 76 5.94 23.58 3.45
CA GLY A 76 5.31 24.91 3.42
C GLY A 76 4.19 25.09 4.44
N ARG A 77 4.25 24.35 5.56
CA ARG A 77 3.21 24.31 6.60
C ARG A 77 3.71 24.92 7.91
N GLY A 78 2.78 25.39 8.74
CA GLY A 78 3.12 25.89 10.07
C GLY A 78 3.76 24.79 10.93
N ALA A 79 4.85 25.12 11.64
CA ALA A 79 5.57 24.18 12.49
C ALA A 79 4.66 23.55 13.57
N LYS A 80 3.72 24.34 14.12
CA LYS A 80 2.71 23.86 15.08
C LYS A 80 1.81 22.78 14.46
N THR A 81 1.38 22.96 13.22
CA THR A 81 0.53 22.01 12.49
C THR A 81 1.27 20.71 12.23
N VAL A 82 2.51 20.78 11.74
CA VAL A 82 3.34 19.60 11.50
C VAL A 82 3.65 18.88 12.81
N GLN A 83 3.93 19.62 13.88
CA GLN A 83 4.23 19.02 15.19
C GLN A 83 3.05 18.25 15.78
N ASN A 84 1.82 18.72 15.58
CA ASN A 84 0.63 17.98 16.00
C ASN A 84 0.53 16.61 15.31
N HIS A 85 0.94 16.50 14.05
CA HIS A 85 0.99 15.22 13.33
C HIS A 85 2.25 14.39 13.65
N TRP A 86 3.33 15.02 14.13
CA TRP A 86 4.61 14.37 14.45
C TRP A 86 4.59 13.61 15.78
N ALA A 87 3.74 14.01 16.73
CA ALA A 87 3.70 13.48 18.08
C ALA A 87 2.70 12.30 18.27
N LEU A 88 2.14 11.77 17.18
CA LEU A 88 1.22 10.62 17.13
C LEU A 88 1.95 9.30 16.86
#